data_AF-A0A0R2RV60-F1
#
_entry.id   AF-A0A0R2RV60-F1
#
_cell.length_a   1.000
_cell.length_b   1.000
_cell.length_c   1.000
_cell.angle_alpha   90.00
_cell.angle_beta   90.00
_cell.angle_gamma   90.00
#
_symmetry.space_group_name_H-M   'P 1'
#
loop_
_entity.id
_entity.type
_entity.pdbx_description
1 polymer ?
#
loop_
_entity_poly.entity_id
_entity_poly.type
_entity_poly.pdbx_seq_one_letter_code
_entity_poly.pdbx_strand_id
1 'polypeptide(L)'
;MFMGFFMLIFSLTAQEFPKPQMMRKFKADSLVLDTQKSDGSFKFREKNSQKWGLHQWLYRGLMTRELIPTKYDSLDFIPYNGSFTAVYQQGKVGIYLSPWVFENAVESVACQYDDHEIRLIETIPYLAVKKQDRWIWVDWQSGTEYADAPADTPQELSPPNFVSSSGKNAP
;
A
#
# COMPACT_ATOMS: atom_id res chain seq x y z
N MET A 1 14.80 48.07 39.40
CA MET A 1 15.64 46.94 38.94
C MET A 1 14.69 45.84 38.49
N PHE A 2 14.31 45.79 37.21
CA PHE A 2 13.46 44.73 36.66
C PHE A 2 14.35 43.81 35.84
N MET A 3 14.56 42.60 36.35
CA MET A 3 15.34 41.55 35.70
C MET A 3 14.41 40.83 34.74
N GLY A 4 14.53 41.12 33.44
CA GLY A 4 13.75 40.49 32.39
C GLY A 4 14.23 39.06 32.15
N PHE A 5 13.37 38.09 32.45
CA PHE A 5 13.56 36.67 32.14
C PHE A 5 13.25 36.45 30.66
N PHE A 6 14.28 36.29 29.82
CA PHE A 6 14.11 35.93 28.41
C PHE A 6 13.90 34.42 28.30
N MET A 7 12.64 34.01 28.13
CA MET A 7 12.28 32.62 27.86
C MET A 7 12.54 32.34 26.37
N LEU A 8 13.62 31.62 26.06
CA LEU A 8 13.91 31.12 24.71
C LEU A 8 12.91 30.00 24.37
N ILE A 9 11.91 30.33 23.56
CA ILE A 9 10.97 29.36 22.99
C ILE A 9 11.70 28.61 21.87
N PHE A 10 12.18 27.39 22.16
CA PHE A 10 12.62 26.47 21.11
C PHE A 10 11.39 26.02 20.32
N SER A 11 11.21 26.59 19.13
CA SER A 11 10.24 26.08 18.17
C SER A 11 10.77 24.74 17.65
N LEU A 12 10.17 23.64 18.10
CA LEU A 12 10.34 22.31 17.49
C LEU A 12 9.85 22.39 16.04
N THR A 13 10.75 22.63 15.10
CA THR A 13 10.41 22.53 13.68
C THR A 13 10.22 21.05 13.36
N ALA A 14 9.04 20.69 12.86
CA ALA A 14 8.83 19.36 12.31
C ALA A 14 9.85 19.15 11.18
N GLN A 15 10.59 18.04 11.22
CA GLN A 15 11.60 17.75 10.20
C GLN A 15 10.89 17.61 8.84
N GLU A 16 11.29 18.40 7.84
CA GLU A 16 10.80 18.26 6.47
C GLU A 16 11.34 16.97 5.83
N PHE A 17 10.55 16.35 4.95
CA PHE A 17 10.94 15.14 4.25
C PHE A 17 12.19 15.39 3.36
N PRO A 18 13.33 14.70 3.60
CA PRO A 18 14.59 14.99 2.93
C PRO A 18 14.67 14.34 1.54
N LYS A 19 13.79 14.76 0.62
CA LYS A 19 13.62 14.15 -0.71
C LYS A 19 14.93 13.97 -1.50
N PRO A 20 15.82 14.98 -1.63
CA PRO A 20 17.07 14.82 -2.40
C PRO A 20 17.99 13.75 -1.80
N GLN A 21 18.08 13.69 -0.48
CA GLN A 21 18.90 12.70 0.24
C GLN A 21 18.30 11.30 0.10
N MET A 22 16.97 11.16 0.18
CA MET A 22 16.28 9.89 -0.04
C MET A 22 16.48 9.39 -1.47
N MET A 23 16.32 10.26 -2.48
CA MET A 23 16.60 9.88 -3.87
C MET A 23 18.03 9.36 -4.05
N ARG A 24 19.03 9.98 -3.42
CA ARG A 24 20.41 9.48 -3.42
C ARG A 24 20.56 8.15 -2.69
N LYS A 25 19.98 8.01 -1.48
CA LYS A 25 20.03 6.78 -0.67
C LYS A 25 19.53 5.57 -1.45
N PHE A 26 18.42 5.72 -2.16
CA PHE A 26 17.77 4.65 -2.90
C PHE A 26 18.20 4.54 -4.36
N LYS A 27 19.16 5.37 -4.82
CA LYS A 27 19.54 5.48 -6.23
C LYS A 27 18.31 5.64 -7.14
N ALA A 28 17.35 6.44 -6.69
CA ALA A 28 16.06 6.58 -7.33
C ALA A 28 16.09 7.64 -8.43
N ASP A 29 15.34 7.39 -9.50
CA ASP A 29 15.06 8.40 -10.53
C ASP A 29 13.69 9.09 -10.32
N SER A 30 12.80 8.48 -9.52
CA SER A 30 11.50 9.02 -9.14
C SER A 30 11.19 8.73 -7.68
N LEU A 31 10.51 9.67 -7.01
CA LEU A 31 10.08 9.56 -5.62
C LEU A 31 8.81 10.38 -5.39
N VAL A 32 7.80 9.73 -4.82
CA VAL A 32 6.50 10.32 -4.44
C VAL A 32 6.26 10.07 -2.95
N LEU A 33 6.08 11.15 -2.18
CA LEU A 33 5.68 11.10 -0.78
C LEU A 33 4.15 11.05 -0.70
N ASP A 34 3.59 10.20 0.17
CA ASP A 34 2.17 10.23 0.51
C ASP A 34 1.90 11.40 1.46
N THR A 35 1.41 12.50 0.90
CA THR A 35 1.09 13.71 1.67
C THR A 35 -0.28 13.62 2.36
N GLN A 36 -1.07 12.57 2.11
CA GLN A 36 -2.43 12.48 2.65
C GLN A 36 -2.45 11.91 4.07
N LYS A 37 -1.54 10.98 4.39
CA LYS A 37 -1.59 10.22 5.66
C LYS A 37 -0.63 10.72 6.73
N SER A 38 0.30 11.62 6.38
CA SER A 38 1.34 12.15 7.29
C SER A 38 2.03 11.04 8.10
N ASP A 39 2.19 9.86 7.53
CA ASP A 39 2.77 8.66 8.14
C ASP A 39 4.21 8.40 7.67
N GLY A 40 4.71 9.27 6.79
CA GLY A 40 6.05 9.19 6.21
C GLY A 40 6.15 8.18 5.08
N SER A 41 5.03 7.61 4.60
CA SER A 41 5.01 6.67 3.48
C SER A 41 5.43 7.35 2.19
N PHE A 42 6.37 6.75 1.45
CA PHE A 42 6.78 7.21 0.14
C PHE A 42 7.09 6.02 -0.76
N LYS A 43 6.76 6.15 -2.04
CA LYS A 43 7.17 5.21 -3.08
C LYS A 43 8.30 5.82 -3.91
N PHE A 44 9.22 4.98 -4.35
CA PHE A 44 10.31 5.38 -5.22
C PHE A 44 10.52 4.34 -6.32
N ARG A 45 11.09 4.78 -7.43
CA ARG A 45 11.55 3.91 -8.52
C ARG A 45 13.06 3.89 -8.53
N GLU A 46 13.65 2.70 -8.42
CA GLU A 46 15.11 2.54 -8.50
C GLU A 46 15.58 2.68 -9.95
N LYS A 47 16.66 3.43 -10.16
CA LYS A 47 17.09 3.87 -11.50
C LYS A 47 17.49 2.72 -12.42
N ASN A 48 18.15 1.67 -11.92
CA ASN A 48 18.71 0.63 -12.81
C ASN A 48 17.68 -0.45 -13.17
N SER A 49 16.93 -0.93 -12.20
CA SER A 49 15.90 -1.95 -12.33
C SER A 49 14.57 -1.40 -12.84
N GLN A 50 14.36 -0.09 -12.72
CA GLN A 50 13.09 0.59 -13.01
C GLN A 50 11.92 0.06 -12.15
N LYS A 51 12.21 -0.64 -11.05
CA LYS A 51 11.21 -1.20 -10.14
C LYS A 51 10.85 -0.23 -9.02
N TRP A 52 9.60 -0.33 -8.58
CA TRP A 52 9.03 0.44 -7.48
C TRP A 52 8.99 -0.36 -6.20
N GLY A 53 9.22 0.34 -5.09
CA GLY A 53 9.00 -0.15 -3.73
C GLY A 53 8.32 0.94 -2.89
N LEU A 54 7.75 0.52 -1.76
CA LEU A 54 7.10 1.41 -0.79
C LEU A 54 7.86 1.37 0.52
N HIS A 55 8.16 2.52 1.09
CA HIS A 55 8.93 2.66 2.32
C HIS A 55 8.30 3.71 3.22
N GLN A 56 8.60 3.63 4.51
CA GLN A 56 8.23 4.63 5.51
C GLN A 56 9.47 5.39 5.97
N TRP A 57 9.40 6.71 5.99
CA TRP A 57 10.39 7.55 6.66
C TRP A 57 10.08 7.66 8.14
N LEU A 58 11.08 7.40 8.99
CA LEU A 58 10.92 7.35 10.45
C LEU A 58 11.19 8.70 11.14
N TYR A 59 11.09 9.82 10.42
CA TYR A 59 11.28 11.18 10.93
C TYR A 59 12.62 11.41 11.67
N ARG A 60 13.62 10.58 11.38
CA ARG A 60 14.96 10.63 12.00
C ARG A 60 16.03 10.54 10.92
N GLY A 61 16.42 11.70 10.41
CA GLY A 61 17.44 11.78 9.36
C GLY A 61 17.00 11.01 8.12
N LEU A 62 17.77 10.00 7.70
CA LEU A 62 17.45 9.15 6.55
C LEU A 62 16.98 7.74 6.93
N MET A 63 16.58 7.51 8.19
CA MET A 63 16.09 6.21 8.64
C MET A 63 14.76 5.86 7.96
N THR A 64 14.68 4.63 7.44
CA THR A 64 13.50 4.15 6.72
C THR A 64 13.20 2.71 7.10
N ARG A 65 11.91 2.34 7.04
CA ARG A 65 11.44 0.96 7.10
C ARG A 65 10.94 0.56 5.71
N GLU A 66 11.34 -0.60 5.20
CA GLU A 66 10.74 -1.17 3.99
C GLU A 66 9.31 -1.63 4.33
N LEU A 67 8.34 -1.28 3.50
CA LEU A 67 6.96 -1.73 3.60
C LEU A 67 6.64 -2.73 2.49
N ILE A 68 7.01 -2.39 1.26
CA ILE A 68 6.86 -3.24 0.08
C ILE A 68 8.20 -3.25 -0.65
N PRO A 69 8.78 -4.43 -0.95
CA PRO A 69 10.09 -4.54 -1.58
C PRO A 69 10.10 -3.93 -2.99
N THR A 70 11.25 -3.40 -3.39
CA THR A 70 11.45 -2.74 -4.68
C THR A 70 11.56 -3.74 -5.84
N LYS A 71 10.46 -4.40 -6.19
CA LYS A 71 10.44 -5.45 -7.24
C LYS A 71 9.31 -5.32 -8.27
N TYR A 72 8.40 -4.36 -8.11
CA TYR A 72 7.19 -4.22 -8.93
C TYR A 72 7.33 -3.16 -10.04
N ASP A 73 6.58 -3.27 -11.12
CA ASP A 73 6.55 -2.25 -12.19
C ASP A 73 5.84 -0.97 -11.75
N SER A 74 4.88 -1.09 -10.83
CA SER A 74 4.28 0.00 -10.09
C SER A 74 3.54 -0.54 -8.85
N LEU A 75 3.08 0.35 -7.98
CA LEU A 75 2.26 0.01 -6.81
C LEU A 75 1.44 1.21 -6.35
N ASP A 76 0.33 0.90 -5.69
CA ASP A 76 -0.51 1.86 -5.00
C ASP A 76 -0.03 2.07 -3.55
N PHE A 77 -0.30 3.27 -3.03
CA PHE A 77 -0.14 3.49 -1.60
C PHE A 77 -1.16 2.65 -0.85
N ILE A 78 -0.73 2.05 0.25
CA ILE A 78 -1.65 1.31 1.13
C ILE A 78 -2.72 2.30 1.65
N PRO A 79 -4.02 1.99 1.53
CA PRO A 79 -5.10 2.84 2.02
C PRO A 79 -5.02 3.11 3.52
N TYR A 80 -5.68 4.17 4.01
CA TYR A 80 -5.73 4.47 5.43
C TYR A 80 -6.45 3.34 6.17
N ASN A 81 -5.81 2.74 7.19
CA ASN A 81 -6.25 1.51 7.83
C ASN A 81 -6.52 0.34 6.86
N GLY A 82 -5.89 0.37 5.67
CA GLY A 82 -6.05 -0.67 4.66
C GLY A 82 -5.33 -1.95 5.05
N SER A 83 -6.00 -3.08 4.88
CA SER A 83 -5.42 -4.41 5.15
C SER A 83 -4.49 -4.88 4.02
N PHE A 84 -4.61 -4.32 2.84
CA PHE A 84 -3.80 -4.67 1.66
C PHE A 84 -3.78 -3.53 0.65
N THR A 85 -2.94 -3.65 -0.37
CA THR A 85 -2.84 -2.72 -1.50
C THR A 85 -2.54 -3.47 -2.80
N ALA A 86 -2.81 -2.82 -3.93
CA ALA A 86 -2.47 -3.36 -5.23
C ALA A 86 -0.99 -3.12 -5.59
N VAL A 87 -0.41 -4.15 -6.20
CA VAL A 87 0.93 -4.14 -6.80
C VAL A 87 0.83 -4.62 -8.24
N TYR A 88 1.70 -4.11 -9.11
CA TYR A 88 1.59 -4.37 -10.54
C TYR A 88 2.90 -4.89 -11.10
N GLN A 89 2.82 -5.94 -11.90
CA GLN A 89 3.97 -6.55 -12.57
C GLN A 89 3.53 -7.10 -13.91
N GLN A 90 4.29 -6.81 -14.97
CA GLN A 90 4.05 -7.28 -16.34
C GLN A 90 2.64 -6.97 -16.85
N GLY A 91 2.10 -5.80 -16.48
CA GLY A 91 0.75 -5.37 -16.86
C GLY A 91 -0.38 -6.12 -16.14
N LYS A 92 -0.06 -6.91 -15.11
CA LYS A 92 -1.03 -7.63 -14.28
C LYS A 92 -1.05 -7.08 -12.87
N VAL A 93 -2.21 -7.15 -12.23
CA VAL A 93 -2.40 -6.76 -10.83
C VAL A 93 -2.35 -7.97 -9.91
N GLY A 94 -1.70 -7.76 -8.77
CA GLY A 94 -1.66 -8.64 -7.60
C GLY A 94 -1.88 -7.82 -6.33
N ILE A 95 -1.82 -8.49 -5.18
CA ILE A 95 -2.12 -7.88 -3.87
C ILE A 95 -0.99 -8.13 -2.90
N TYR A 96 -0.62 -7.07 -2.19
CA TYR A 96 0.34 -7.11 -1.10
C TYR A 96 -0.35 -6.77 0.22
N LEU A 97 -0.12 -7.60 1.23
CA LEU A 97 -0.67 -7.38 2.58
C LEU A 97 -0.02 -6.17 3.24
N SER A 98 -0.81 -5.41 3.99
CA SER A 98 -0.33 -4.22 4.70
C SER A 98 0.61 -4.60 5.85
N PRO A 99 1.87 -4.12 5.87
CA PRO A 99 2.81 -4.35 6.98
C PRO A 99 2.44 -3.63 8.29
N TRP A 100 1.37 -2.81 8.27
CA TRP A 100 0.79 -2.22 9.47
C TRP A 100 -0.23 -3.13 10.14
N VAL A 101 -0.79 -4.08 9.39
CA VAL A 101 -1.77 -5.06 9.89
C VAL A 101 -1.11 -6.42 10.11
N PHE A 102 -0.23 -6.83 9.19
CA PHE A 102 0.40 -8.15 9.21
C PHE A 102 1.90 -8.04 9.45
N GLU A 103 2.41 -8.73 10.46
CA GLU A 103 3.85 -8.78 10.76
C GLU A 103 4.65 -9.38 9.59
N ASN A 104 4.14 -10.48 9.03
CA ASN A 104 4.71 -11.16 7.85
C ASN A 104 3.96 -10.73 6.57
N ALA A 105 3.90 -9.43 6.31
CA ALA A 105 3.29 -8.90 5.10
C ALA A 105 4.01 -9.38 3.84
N VAL A 106 3.25 -10.03 2.96
CA VAL A 106 3.72 -10.64 1.72
C VAL A 106 2.78 -10.32 0.56
N GLU A 107 3.22 -10.64 -0.65
CA GLU A 107 2.35 -10.76 -1.82
C GLU A 107 1.44 -11.98 -1.61
N SER A 108 0.19 -11.74 -1.23
CA SER A 108 -0.80 -12.79 -0.96
C SER A 108 -1.54 -13.24 -2.21
N VAL A 109 -1.61 -12.36 -3.21
CA VAL A 109 -2.24 -12.63 -4.51
C VAL A 109 -1.25 -12.26 -5.59
N ALA A 110 -0.88 -13.24 -6.41
CA ALA A 110 0.09 -13.05 -7.49
C ALA A 110 -0.41 -12.03 -8.54
N CYS A 111 0.53 -11.33 -9.18
CA CYS A 111 0.24 -10.46 -10.31
C CYS A 111 -0.18 -11.26 -11.56
N GLN A 112 -1.45 -11.65 -11.63
CA GLN A 112 -2.01 -12.46 -12.72
C GLN A 112 -3.33 -11.94 -13.29
N TYR A 113 -3.92 -10.92 -12.66
CA TYR A 113 -5.23 -10.38 -13.06
C TYR A 113 -5.09 -9.17 -13.97
N ASP A 114 -6.08 -8.95 -14.83
CA ASP A 114 -6.12 -7.84 -15.78
C ASP A 114 -6.48 -6.52 -15.11
N ASP A 115 -7.31 -6.58 -14.07
CA ASP A 115 -7.81 -5.42 -13.33
C ASP A 115 -8.31 -5.84 -11.93
N HIS A 116 -8.61 -4.87 -11.07
CA HIS A 116 -9.14 -5.10 -9.73
C HIS A 116 -10.06 -3.97 -9.25
N GLU A 117 -10.94 -4.30 -8.31
CA GLU A 117 -11.73 -3.33 -7.56
C GLU A 117 -11.84 -3.79 -6.10
N ILE A 118 -11.62 -2.88 -5.16
CA ILE A 118 -11.87 -3.11 -3.74
C ILE A 118 -13.28 -2.63 -3.42
N ARG A 119 -14.17 -3.56 -3.07
CA ARG A 119 -15.56 -3.26 -2.71
C ARG A 119 -15.76 -3.39 -1.21
N LEU A 120 -16.34 -2.37 -0.59
CA LEU A 120 -16.76 -2.42 0.80
C LEU A 120 -18.19 -2.95 0.89
N ILE A 121 -18.37 -4.12 1.50
CA ILE A 121 -19.68 -4.71 1.78
C ILE A 121 -19.83 -4.78 3.28
N GLU A 122 -20.81 -4.06 3.85
CA GLU A 122 -20.96 -3.95 5.31
C GLU A 122 -19.65 -3.55 6.02
N THR A 123 -18.90 -2.60 5.44
CA THR A 123 -17.57 -2.12 5.88
C THR A 123 -16.40 -3.11 5.75
N ILE A 124 -16.68 -4.33 5.30
CA ILE A 124 -15.66 -5.35 5.05
C ILE A 124 -15.11 -5.19 3.63
N PRO A 125 -13.77 -5.09 3.45
CA PRO A 125 -13.17 -5.03 2.13
C PRO A 125 -13.17 -6.42 1.47
N TYR A 126 -13.71 -6.47 0.25
CA TYR A 126 -13.64 -7.61 -0.65
C TYR A 126 -12.89 -7.21 -1.92
N LEU A 127 -12.19 -8.17 -2.50
CA LEU A 127 -11.40 -7.98 -3.71
C LEU A 127 -12.11 -8.64 -4.89
N ALA A 128 -12.60 -7.81 -5.81
CA ALA A 128 -12.99 -8.24 -7.14
C ALA A 128 -11.78 -8.11 -8.06
N VAL A 129 -11.58 -9.09 -8.94
CA VAL A 129 -10.49 -9.07 -9.94
C VAL A 129 -11.05 -9.45 -11.31
N LYS A 130 -10.43 -8.90 -12.35
CA LYS A 130 -10.74 -9.23 -13.74
C LYS A 130 -9.75 -10.28 -14.26
N LYS A 131 -10.26 -11.37 -14.81
CA LYS A 131 -9.49 -12.46 -15.43
C LYS A 131 -10.20 -12.91 -16.69
N GLN A 132 -9.52 -12.85 -17.84
CA GLN A 132 -10.10 -13.30 -19.12
C GLN A 132 -11.43 -12.60 -19.43
N ASP A 133 -11.44 -11.27 -19.28
CA ASP A 133 -12.60 -10.41 -19.49
C ASP A 133 -13.80 -10.61 -18.55
N ARG A 134 -13.66 -11.43 -17.51
CA ARG A 134 -14.70 -11.66 -16.51
C ARG A 134 -14.24 -11.26 -15.12
N TRP A 135 -15.16 -10.73 -14.33
CA TRP A 135 -14.94 -10.39 -12.93
C TRP A 135 -15.29 -11.57 -12.04
N ILE A 136 -14.44 -11.83 -11.06
CA ILE A 136 -14.63 -12.86 -10.02
C ILE A 136 -14.20 -12.29 -8.66
N TRP A 137 -14.65 -12.94 -7.59
CA TRP A 137 -14.13 -12.64 -6.27
C TRP A 137 -12.84 -13.41 -6.01
N VAL A 138 -11.92 -12.78 -5.29
CA VAL A 138 -10.74 -13.44 -4.73
C VAL A 138 -10.63 -13.08 -3.25
N ASP A 139 -10.31 -14.07 -2.43
CA ASP A 139 -9.86 -13.79 -1.07
C ASP A 139 -8.47 -13.16 -1.12
N TRP A 140 -8.39 -11.87 -0.79
CA TRP A 140 -7.17 -11.08 -0.86
C TRP A 140 -6.06 -11.56 0.09
N GLN A 141 -6.36 -12.41 1.08
CA GLN A 141 -5.35 -12.98 1.97
C GLN A 141 -4.81 -14.33 1.50
N SER A 142 -5.68 -15.21 0.99
CA SER A 142 -5.29 -16.56 0.56
C SER A 142 -5.02 -16.69 -0.95
N GLY A 143 -5.51 -15.74 -1.75
CA GLY A 143 -5.52 -15.83 -3.21
C GLY A 143 -6.55 -16.80 -3.78
N THR A 144 -7.43 -17.35 -2.94
CA THR A 144 -8.48 -18.29 -3.39
C THR A 144 -9.47 -17.57 -4.32
N GLU A 145 -9.62 -18.09 -5.54
CA GLU A 145 -10.58 -17.63 -6.53
C GLU A 145 -11.97 -18.22 -6.27
N TYR A 146 -13.01 -17.39 -6.37
CA TYR A 146 -14.42 -17.77 -6.31
C TYR A 146 -15.10 -17.38 -7.63
N ALA A 147 -15.12 -18.34 -8.56
CA ALA A 147 -15.49 -18.12 -9.96
C ALA A 147 -16.82 -18.78 -10.38
N ASP A 148 -17.68 -19.17 -9.43
CA ASP A 148 -18.94 -19.87 -9.72
C ASP A 148 -19.97 -18.99 -10.46
N ALA A 149 -19.93 -17.67 -10.24
CA ALA A 149 -20.83 -16.70 -10.84
C ALA A 149 -20.06 -15.46 -11.36
N PRO A 150 -19.27 -15.61 -12.44
CA PRO A 150 -18.48 -14.52 -12.98
C PRO A 150 -19.38 -13.46 -13.63
N ALA A 151 -18.98 -12.20 -13.58
CA ALA A 151 -19.75 -11.08 -14.13
C ALA A 151 -18.99 -10.30 -15.21
N ASP A 152 -19.68 -9.50 -16.02
CA ASP A 152 -19.04 -8.64 -17.02
C ASP A 152 -18.51 -7.34 -16.38
N THR A 153 -19.13 -6.92 -15.28
CA THR A 153 -18.69 -5.78 -14.47
C THR A 153 -18.53 -6.18 -12.99
N PRO A 154 -17.67 -5.50 -12.22
CA PRO A 154 -17.50 -5.80 -10.80
C PRO A 154 -18.76 -5.51 -9.98
N GLN A 155 -19.64 -4.61 -10.45
CA GLN A 155 -20.90 -4.25 -9.76
C GLN A 155 -21.95 -5.36 -9.86
N GLU A 156 -21.93 -6.13 -10.94
CA GLU A 156 -22.83 -7.27 -11.18
C GLU A 156 -22.47 -8.52 -10.38
N LEU A 157 -21.28 -8.56 -9.76
CA LEU A 157 -20.91 -9.65 -8.86
C LEU A 157 -21.93 -9.76 -7.72
N SER A 158 -22.52 -10.95 -7.60
CA SER A 158 -23.33 -11.30 -6.44
C SER A 158 -22.50 -11.18 -5.16
N PRO A 159 -23.10 -10.86 -4.01
CA PRO A 159 -22.38 -10.81 -2.75
C PRO A 159 -21.55 -12.09 -2.54
N PRO A 160 -20.30 -11.96 -2.07
CA PRO A 160 -19.41 -13.08 -1.87
C PRO A 160 -20.03 -14.05 -0.86
N ASN A 161 -19.97 -15.35 -1.16
CA ASN A 161 -20.45 -16.43 -0.30
C ASN A 161 -19.38 -16.91 0.71
N PHE A 162 -18.28 -16.17 0.82
CA PHE A 162 -17.19 -16.41 1.76
C PHE A 162 -17.01 -15.19 2.67
N VAL A 163 -16.56 -15.45 3.89
CA VAL A 163 -16.19 -14.37 4.82
C VAL A 163 -14.83 -13.84 4.42
N SER A 164 -14.75 -12.56 4.09
CA SER A 164 -13.47 -11.88 3.87
C SER A 164 -12.55 -12.09 5.07
N SER A 165 -11.27 -12.32 4.81
CA SER A 165 -10.29 -12.67 5.85
C SER A 165 -10.09 -11.59 6.94
N SER A 166 -10.63 -10.38 6.74
CA SER A 166 -10.74 -9.35 7.78
C SER A 166 -11.61 -9.75 8.98
N GLY A 167 -12.44 -10.80 8.85
CA GLY A 167 -13.26 -11.32 9.95
C GLY A 167 -12.54 -12.30 10.87
N LYS A 168 -11.31 -12.75 10.54
CA LYS A 168 -10.65 -13.83 11.28
C LYS A 168 -9.48 -13.43 12.16
N ASN A 169 -8.90 -12.23 12.02
CA ASN A 169 -7.79 -11.80 12.89
C ASN A 169 -7.74 -10.27 12.99
N ALA A 170 -8.56 -9.69 13.85
CA ALA A 170 -8.09 -8.59 14.68
C ALA A 170 -7.68 -9.24 16.02
N PRO A 171 -6.44 -9.09 16.49
CA PRO A 171 -6.11 -9.43 17.88
C PRO A 171 -6.98 -8.62 18.85
#